data_AF-A0A1N6QA24-F1
#
_entry.id   AF-A0A1N6QA24-F1
#
_cell.length_a   1.000
_cell.length_b   1.000
_cell.length_c   1.000
_cell.angle_alpha   90.00
_cell.angle_beta   90.00
_cell.angle_gamma   90.00
#
_symmetry.space_group_name_H-M   'P 1'
#
loop_
_entity.id
_entity.type
_entity.pdbx_description
1 polymer ?
#
loop_
_entity_poly.entity_id
_entity_poly.type
_entity_poly.pdbx_seq_one_letter_code
_entity_poly.pdbx_strand_id
1 'polypeptide(L)'
;MEKTRAVIIANSSSFKEFEYYFSIIEIAEESVNKKPDVTIDCCKSLIEGVSKTILITLDSNYNKNNKLVDGVKALKLFDKAIKLISKYDQSLIGKETEFLSKSRELVDTIINIRNDRGEISHGKFIPKPNEIISTSEFALFVINLTDSIVSFMLKILFQIDIPKTGRIDYDDEKMEEYNIWLDDSTDFPIKKAKYSQLLYENDYDEYESRYSDEFLKTDETEEEVEEEKPIETEVPEKAVVEVEKPKEEIKKLVNTFDEASFWVEQTTEKVSTFAETENLKTGELKNLITDYLFSDKKPLRDDVAMAMNEKPALKDKAKIIVPLTDKITAFADKLKNTTEEEE
;
A
#
# COMPACT_ATOMS: atom_id res chain seq x y z
N MET A 1 17.05 20.99 14.62
CA MET A 1 16.73 19.94 13.64
C MET A 1 16.87 20.51 12.24
N GLU A 2 18.08 20.95 11.91
CA GLU A 2 18.38 21.63 10.65
C GLU A 2 18.30 20.67 9.46
N LYS A 3 18.71 19.41 9.64
CA LYS A 3 18.73 18.42 8.55
C LYS A 3 17.32 18.11 8.07
N THR A 4 16.41 17.89 9.01
CA THR A 4 14.99 17.60 8.72
C THR A 4 14.36 18.79 8.02
N ARG A 5 14.56 20.01 8.54
CA ARG A 5 14.05 21.23 7.92
C ARG A 5 14.57 21.41 6.49
N ALA A 6 15.87 21.22 6.27
CA ALA A 6 16.49 21.34 4.96
C ALA A 6 15.92 20.33 3.94
N VAL A 7 15.68 19.08 4.37
CA VAL A 7 15.09 18.05 3.51
C VAL A 7 13.65 18.40 3.12
N ILE A 8 12.84 18.89 4.06
CA ILE A 8 11.46 19.32 3.77
C ILE A 8 11.47 20.50 2.79
N ILE A 9 12.26 21.55 3.08
CA ILE A 9 12.33 22.75 2.22
C ILE A 9 12.77 22.40 0.80
N ALA A 10 13.76 21.52 0.64
CA ALA A 10 14.26 21.11 -0.67
C ALA A 10 13.20 20.36 -1.51
N ASN A 11 12.14 19.86 -0.88
CA ASN A 11 11.10 19.05 -1.50
C ASN A 11 9.68 19.66 -1.36
N SER A 12 9.58 20.89 -0.85
CA SER A 12 8.29 21.59 -0.63
C SER A 12 7.46 21.76 -1.90
N SER A 13 8.07 21.75 -3.09
CA SER A 13 7.34 21.84 -4.36
C SER A 13 6.46 20.62 -4.63
N SER A 14 6.87 19.43 -4.21
CA SER A 14 6.15 18.17 -4.42
C SER A 14 5.48 17.63 -3.15
N PHE A 15 5.96 18.05 -1.96
CA PHE A 15 5.59 17.48 -0.66
C PHE A 15 5.30 18.57 0.38
N LYS A 16 4.46 19.55 0.02
CA LYS A 16 4.19 20.73 0.84
C LYS A 16 3.56 20.40 2.21
N GLU A 17 2.82 19.31 2.31
CA GLU A 17 2.17 18.86 3.54
C GLU A 17 3.15 18.57 4.68
N PHE A 18 4.42 18.28 4.37
CA PHE A 18 5.46 18.04 5.38
C PHE A 18 5.88 19.32 6.11
N GLU A 19 5.56 20.50 5.58
CA GLU A 19 5.78 21.78 6.28
C GLU A 19 5.01 21.87 7.60
N TYR A 20 3.95 21.06 7.77
CA TYR A 20 3.26 20.88 9.06
C TYR A 20 4.21 20.61 10.23
N TYR A 21 5.29 19.85 9.97
CA TYR A 21 6.28 19.48 10.99
C TYR A 21 7.16 20.64 11.47
N PHE A 22 7.21 21.78 10.77
CA PHE A 22 8.03 22.93 11.19
C PHE A 22 7.62 23.46 12.55
N SER A 23 6.33 23.46 12.86
CA SER A 23 5.80 23.87 14.17
C SER A 23 6.34 23.00 15.31
N ILE A 24 6.35 21.67 15.13
CA ILE A 24 6.86 20.72 16.12
C ILE A 24 8.38 20.88 16.30
N ILE A 25 9.09 21.09 15.18
CA ILE A 25 10.55 21.32 15.20
C ILE A 25 10.89 22.60 15.97
N GLU A 26 10.19 23.70 15.70
CA GLU A 26 10.41 24.98 16.37
C GLU A 26 10.18 24.88 17.88
N ILE A 27 9.07 24.25 18.31
CA ILE A 27 8.79 24.03 19.73
C ILE A 27 9.90 23.17 20.37
N ALA A 28 10.38 22.13 19.69
CA ALA A 28 11.45 21.29 20.20
C ALA A 28 12.73 22.11 20.44
N GLU A 29 13.15 22.91 19.46
CA GLU A 29 14.37 23.72 19.51
C GLU A 29 14.31 24.81 20.59
N GLU A 30 13.18 25.51 20.71
CA GLU A 30 12.98 26.56 21.70
C GLU A 30 12.91 26.03 23.15
N SER A 31 12.47 24.78 23.29
CA SER A 31 12.26 24.14 24.59
C SER A 31 13.54 23.54 25.19
N VAL A 32 14.61 23.31 24.41
CA VAL A 32 15.82 22.58 24.84
C VAL A 32 16.35 23.04 26.19
N ASN A 33 16.52 24.35 26.36
CA ASN A 33 17.17 24.92 27.55
C ASN A 33 16.18 25.21 28.70
N LYS A 34 14.89 25.34 28.39
CA LYS A 34 13.85 25.79 29.34
C LYS A 34 13.01 24.63 29.88
N LYS A 35 12.68 23.69 28.99
CA LYS A 35 11.84 22.52 29.23
C LYS A 35 12.40 21.31 28.45
N PRO A 36 13.51 20.72 28.90
CA PRO A 36 14.15 19.59 28.22
C PRO A 36 13.19 18.41 27.97
N ASP A 37 12.27 18.11 28.89
CA ASP A 37 11.32 17.00 28.71
C ASP A 37 10.24 17.31 27.65
N VAL A 38 9.84 18.57 27.47
CA VAL A 38 8.98 19.00 26.36
C VAL A 38 9.65 18.81 25.02
N THR A 39 10.98 19.00 24.97
CA THR A 39 11.77 18.71 23.77
C THR A 39 11.66 17.24 23.37
N ILE A 40 11.74 16.33 24.35
CA ILE A 40 11.62 14.89 24.14
C ILE A 40 10.18 14.51 23.74
N ASP A 41 9.15 15.17 24.30
CA ASP A 41 7.76 15.04 23.86
C ASP A 41 7.61 15.38 22.36
N CYS A 42 8.24 16.46 21.90
CA CYS A 42 8.23 16.87 20.50
C CYS A 42 8.97 15.87 19.61
N CYS A 43 10.14 15.38 20.03
CA CYS A 43 10.91 14.39 19.29
C CYS A 43 10.11 13.09 19.06
N LYS A 44 9.44 12.58 20.09
CA LYS A 44 8.54 11.41 19.95
C LYS A 44 7.39 11.71 18.98
N SER A 45 6.79 12.90 19.07
CA SER A 45 5.65 13.29 18.25
C SER A 45 6.04 13.43 16.78
N LEU A 46 7.23 13.96 16.50
CA LEU A 46 7.80 14.04 15.17
C LEU A 46 8.09 12.65 14.58
N ILE A 47 8.72 11.76 15.35
CA ILE A 47 8.98 10.36 14.92
C ILE A 47 7.67 9.66 14.59
N GLU A 48 6.67 9.78 15.47
CA GLU A 48 5.36 9.17 15.25
C GLU A 48 4.69 9.75 14.00
N GLY A 49 4.59 11.07 13.90
CA GLY A 49 3.97 11.75 12.76
C GLY A 49 4.60 11.32 11.44
N VAL A 50 5.91 11.45 11.31
CA VAL A 50 6.63 11.07 10.08
C VAL A 50 6.43 9.60 9.75
N SER A 51 6.47 8.71 10.74
CA SER A 51 6.20 7.28 10.52
C SER A 51 4.77 7.05 10.00
N LYS A 52 3.77 7.74 10.56
CA LYS A 52 2.37 7.66 10.08
C LYS A 52 2.28 8.15 8.63
N THR A 53 2.90 9.29 8.32
CA THR A 53 2.89 9.86 6.98
C THR A 53 3.52 8.89 5.97
N ILE A 54 4.70 8.33 6.25
CA ILE A 54 5.33 7.33 5.38
C ILE A 54 4.40 6.16 5.08
N LEU A 55 3.72 5.62 6.09
CA LEU A 55 2.80 4.50 5.90
C LEU A 55 1.63 4.87 4.99
N ILE A 56 1.01 6.02 5.22
CA ILE A 56 -0.12 6.52 4.42
C ILE A 56 0.31 6.87 2.99
N THR A 57 1.53 7.38 2.81
CA THR A 57 2.06 7.76 1.50
C THR A 57 2.44 6.55 0.65
N LEU A 58 2.97 5.49 1.25
CA LEU A 58 3.55 4.34 0.53
C LEU A 58 2.65 3.09 0.47
N ASP A 59 1.56 3.02 1.22
CA ASP A 59 0.69 1.83 1.28
C ASP A 59 -0.77 2.24 1.47
N SER A 60 -1.60 1.96 0.44
CA SER A 60 -3.03 2.32 0.38
C SER A 60 -3.85 1.70 1.50
N ASN A 61 -3.40 0.61 2.12
CA ASN A 61 -4.06 0.01 3.29
C ASN A 61 -4.06 0.95 4.52
N TYR A 62 -3.18 1.96 4.54
CA TYR A 62 -3.14 2.97 5.59
C TYR A 62 -3.84 4.25 5.13
N ASN A 63 -4.92 4.62 5.80
CA ASN A 63 -5.58 5.91 5.62
C ASN A 63 -5.58 6.71 6.92
N LYS A 64 -5.85 8.03 6.82
CA LYS A 64 -5.83 8.97 7.94
C LYS A 64 -6.81 8.61 9.08
N ASN A 65 -7.80 7.75 8.82
CA ASN A 65 -8.86 7.38 9.76
C ASN A 65 -8.81 5.89 10.17
N ASN A 66 -7.75 5.15 9.82
CA ASN A 66 -7.67 3.72 10.09
C ASN A 66 -7.10 3.45 11.50
N LYS A 67 -7.72 2.52 12.23
CA LYS A 67 -7.20 1.95 13.50
C LYS A 67 -5.79 1.35 13.36
N LEU A 68 -5.32 1.15 12.13
CA LEU A 68 -3.96 0.69 11.81
C LEU A 68 -2.88 1.75 12.04
N VAL A 69 -3.27 3.03 12.16
CA VAL A 69 -2.38 4.17 12.39
C VAL A 69 -2.71 4.80 13.75
N ASP A 70 -3.99 4.99 14.05
CA ASP A 70 -4.42 5.63 15.28
C ASP A 70 -4.56 4.66 16.45
N GLY A 71 -4.05 5.10 17.61
CA GLY A 71 -3.92 4.26 18.82
C GLY A 71 -2.77 3.25 18.76
N VAL A 72 -2.02 3.19 17.66
CA VAL A 72 -0.83 2.34 17.53
C VAL A 72 0.36 3.00 18.23
N LYS A 73 1.12 2.20 18.99
CA LYS A 73 2.33 2.67 19.68
C LYS A 73 3.35 3.22 18.67
N ALA A 74 3.93 4.39 18.95
CA ALA A 74 4.93 5.06 18.12
C ALA A 74 6.06 4.12 17.64
N LEU A 75 6.57 3.25 18.51
CA LEU A 75 7.61 2.29 18.13
C LEU A 75 7.16 1.30 17.04
N LYS A 76 5.90 0.83 17.10
CA LYS A 76 5.35 -0.06 16.07
C LYS A 76 5.15 0.66 14.74
N LEU A 77 4.76 1.94 14.79
CA LEU A 77 4.64 2.77 13.58
C LEU A 77 6.00 2.97 12.94
N PHE A 78 7.03 3.30 13.73
CA PHE A 78 8.40 3.41 13.29
C PHE A 78 8.90 2.11 12.63
N ASP A 79 8.72 0.96 13.29
CA ASP A 79 9.11 -0.35 12.75
C ASP A 79 8.46 -0.63 11.39
N LYS A 80 7.16 -0.33 11.26
CA LYS A 80 6.43 -0.53 10.00
C LYS A 80 6.93 0.41 8.91
N ALA A 81 7.15 1.69 9.23
CA ALA A 81 7.61 2.69 8.28
C ALA A 81 8.99 2.35 7.71
N ILE A 82 9.94 1.95 8.56
CA ILE A 82 11.27 1.52 8.12
C ILE A 82 11.17 0.29 7.20
N LYS A 83 10.41 -0.73 7.60
CA LYS A 83 10.22 -1.93 6.77
C LYS A 83 9.59 -1.62 5.43
N LEU A 84 8.67 -0.65 5.38
CA LEU A 84 8.01 -0.25 4.14
C LEU A 84 8.99 0.49 3.23
N ILE A 85 9.72 1.48 3.76
CA ILE A 85 10.77 2.19 3.02
C ILE A 85 11.81 1.22 2.45
N SER A 86 12.29 0.25 3.24
CA SER A 86 13.26 -0.76 2.80
C SER A 86 12.76 -1.66 1.66
N LYS A 87 11.45 -1.72 1.39
CA LYS A 87 10.92 -2.47 0.24
C LYS A 87 10.97 -1.67 -1.05
N TYR A 88 10.81 -0.35 -0.96
CA TYR A 88 10.75 0.54 -2.12
C TYR A 88 12.14 1.00 -2.57
N ASP A 89 13.03 1.28 -1.62
CA ASP A 89 14.39 1.71 -1.94
C ASP A 89 15.34 0.50 -1.98
N GLN A 90 15.57 0.01 -3.20
CA GLN A 90 16.51 -1.09 -3.48
C GLN A 90 17.97 -0.73 -3.16
N SER A 91 18.30 0.53 -2.87
CA SER A 91 19.65 0.88 -2.43
C SER A 91 19.93 0.44 -0.99
N LEU A 92 18.90 0.32 -0.13
CA LEU A 92 19.03 0.02 1.31
C LEU A 92 19.36 -1.44 1.67
N ILE A 93 19.86 -2.23 0.73
CA ILE A 93 20.01 -3.68 0.92
C ILE A 93 21.16 -3.99 1.88
N GLY A 94 20.93 -4.97 2.76
CA GLY A 94 21.95 -5.50 3.67
C GLY A 94 22.16 -4.65 4.93
N LYS A 95 23.33 -4.02 5.05
CA LYS A 95 23.77 -3.40 6.33
C LYS A 95 23.01 -2.12 6.69
N GLU A 96 22.47 -1.40 5.72
CA GLU A 96 21.70 -0.17 5.96
C GLU A 96 20.33 -0.49 6.55
N THR A 97 19.62 -1.48 6.00
CA THR A 97 18.40 -2.01 6.61
C THR A 97 18.66 -2.56 8.02
N GLU A 98 19.78 -3.27 8.25
CA GLU A 98 20.16 -3.73 9.60
C GLU A 98 20.41 -2.55 10.55
N PHE A 99 21.10 -1.51 10.10
CA PHE A 99 21.37 -0.31 10.88
C PHE A 99 20.07 0.39 11.31
N LEU A 100 19.11 0.53 10.39
CA LEU A 100 17.81 1.12 10.70
C LEU A 100 17.02 0.26 11.67
N SER A 101 17.03 -1.06 11.48
CA SER A 101 16.41 -1.97 12.43
C SER A 101 17.03 -1.86 13.83
N LYS A 102 18.33 -1.57 13.95
CA LYS A 102 18.99 -1.34 15.25
C LYS A 102 18.67 0.03 15.84
N SER A 103 18.44 1.04 15.00
CA SER A 103 18.01 2.37 15.45
C SER A 103 16.68 2.36 16.24
N ARG A 104 15.88 1.29 16.05
CA ARG A 104 14.68 0.98 16.83
C ARG A 104 14.89 1.04 18.33
N GLU A 105 15.99 0.48 18.85
CA GLU A 105 16.25 0.45 20.29
C GLU A 105 16.50 1.86 20.85
N LEU A 106 17.13 2.73 20.07
CA LEU A 106 17.30 4.14 20.40
C LEU A 106 15.95 4.86 20.43
N VAL A 107 15.11 4.63 19.42
CA VAL A 107 13.75 5.20 19.37
C VAL A 107 12.89 4.71 20.54
N ASP A 108 12.95 3.43 20.88
CA ASP A 108 12.25 2.86 22.04
C ASP A 108 12.72 3.53 23.34
N THR A 109 14.04 3.72 23.49
CA THR A 109 14.60 4.43 24.65
C THR A 109 14.08 5.86 24.75
N ILE A 110 14.05 6.61 23.64
CA ILE A 110 13.46 7.97 23.58
C ILE A 110 11.99 7.94 24.00
N ILE A 111 11.21 6.99 23.47
CA ILE A 111 9.79 6.84 23.79
C ILE A 111 9.57 6.53 25.28
N ASN A 112 10.39 5.66 25.87
CA ASN A 112 10.27 5.29 27.28
C ASN A 112 10.64 6.45 28.20
N ILE A 113 11.73 7.19 27.90
CA ILE A 113 12.09 8.41 28.62
C ILE A 113 10.95 9.43 28.53
N ARG A 114 10.34 9.59 27.35
CA ARG A 114 9.17 10.45 27.16
C ARG A 114 7.99 10.02 28.02
N ASN A 115 7.68 8.72 28.05
CA ASN A 115 6.56 8.21 28.87
C ASN A 115 6.81 8.50 30.36
N ASP A 116 8.04 8.28 30.83
CA ASP A 116 8.41 8.47 32.24
C ASP A 116 8.45 9.96 32.64
N ARG A 117 9.00 10.84 31.79
CA ARG A 117 9.33 12.24 32.15
C ARG A 117 8.49 13.32 31.48
N GLY A 118 7.90 13.01 30.33
CA GLY A 118 7.13 13.94 29.48
C GLY A 118 6.08 14.74 30.25
N GLU A 119 5.88 15.98 29.83
CA GLU A 119 5.08 16.97 30.56
C GLU A 119 3.69 17.18 29.94
N ILE A 120 3.61 17.04 28.62
CA ILE A 120 2.41 17.42 27.86
C ILE A 120 1.49 16.21 27.66
N SER A 121 2.08 15.02 27.53
CA SER A 121 1.31 13.81 27.21
C SER A 121 0.71 13.15 28.47
N HIS A 122 -0.60 12.92 28.45
CA HIS A 122 -1.39 12.06 29.37
C HIS A 122 -1.73 12.56 30.77
N GLY A 123 -1.43 13.82 31.14
CA GLY A 123 -1.85 14.40 32.42
C GLY A 123 -1.29 13.66 33.65
N LYS A 124 -0.20 14.16 34.23
CA LYS A 124 0.47 13.46 35.33
C LYS A 124 -0.10 13.84 36.70
N PHE A 125 -0.17 12.84 37.60
CA PHE A 125 -0.48 13.06 39.01
C PHE A 125 0.65 13.87 39.68
N ILE A 126 0.28 14.75 40.62
CA ILE A 126 1.21 15.54 41.43
C ILE A 126 1.27 14.92 42.83
N PRO A 127 2.47 14.76 43.44
CA PRO A 127 3.80 15.07 42.89
C PRO A 127 4.27 14.07 41.83
N LYS A 128 5.05 14.51 40.84
CA LYS A 128 5.65 13.62 39.84
C LYS A 128 6.53 12.59 40.57
N PRO A 129 6.33 11.28 40.38
CA PRO A 129 7.23 10.29 40.95
C PRO A 129 8.67 10.55 40.45
N ASN A 130 9.59 10.69 41.39
CA ASN A 130 11.05 10.83 41.21
C ASN A 130 11.62 12.16 40.70
N GLU A 131 10.83 13.20 40.33
CA GLU A 131 11.33 14.53 39.89
C GLU A 131 12.53 14.51 38.89
N ILE A 132 12.76 13.40 38.19
CA ILE A 132 13.92 13.27 37.30
C ILE A 132 13.59 14.03 36.01
N ILE A 133 14.13 15.23 35.90
CA ILE A 133 14.04 16.08 34.72
C ILE A 133 15.26 15.80 33.84
N SER A 134 15.06 15.75 32.53
CA SER A 134 16.18 15.62 31.59
C SER A 134 17.05 16.87 31.58
N THR A 135 18.36 16.74 31.36
CA THR A 135 19.23 17.91 31.20
C THR A 135 19.11 18.49 29.79
N SER A 136 19.48 19.76 29.62
CA SER A 136 19.49 20.42 28.32
C SER A 136 20.45 19.74 27.34
N GLU A 137 21.61 19.26 27.82
CA GLU A 137 22.59 18.54 27.00
C GLU A 137 22.01 17.21 26.50
N PHE A 138 21.28 16.50 27.36
CA PHE A 138 20.62 15.26 26.96
C PHE A 138 19.47 15.52 25.98
N ALA A 139 18.65 16.54 26.21
CA ALA A 139 17.59 16.92 25.26
C ALA A 139 18.16 17.34 23.91
N LEU A 140 19.28 18.08 23.88
CA LEU A 140 19.98 18.43 22.65
C LEU A 140 20.52 17.18 21.93
N PHE A 141 21.05 16.21 22.67
CA PHE A 141 21.47 14.93 22.11
C PHE A 141 20.30 14.17 21.47
N VAL A 142 19.14 14.12 22.14
CA VAL A 142 17.91 13.51 21.60
C VAL A 142 17.44 14.24 20.34
N ILE A 143 17.44 15.58 20.32
CA ILE A 143 17.15 16.37 19.11
C ILE A 143 18.04 15.94 17.94
N ASN A 144 19.35 15.85 18.16
CA ASN A 144 20.30 15.56 17.10
C ASN A 144 20.15 14.14 16.55
N LEU A 145 19.83 13.18 17.43
CA LEU A 145 19.48 11.82 17.03
C LEU A 145 18.19 11.80 16.21
N THR A 146 17.13 12.42 16.72
CA THR A 146 15.84 12.48 16.02
C THR A 146 15.96 13.19 14.68
N ASP A 147 16.70 14.30 14.61
CA ASP A 147 16.95 15.03 13.36
C ASP A 147 17.65 14.14 12.33
N SER A 148 18.63 13.34 12.76
CA SER A 148 19.36 12.44 11.86
C SER A 148 18.49 11.28 11.38
N ILE A 149 17.67 10.68 12.25
CA ILE A 149 16.77 9.58 11.89
C ILE A 149 15.65 10.08 10.96
N VAL A 150 14.97 11.16 11.34
CA VAL A 150 13.82 11.69 10.58
C VAL A 150 14.27 12.23 9.23
N SER A 151 15.37 13.01 9.17
CA SER A 151 15.87 13.50 7.89
C SER A 151 16.28 12.36 6.95
N PHE A 152 16.83 11.27 7.48
CA PHE A 152 17.15 10.09 6.68
C PHE A 152 15.90 9.42 6.12
N MET A 153 14.88 9.17 6.96
CA MET A 153 13.62 8.58 6.52
C MET A 153 12.92 9.42 5.44
N LEU A 154 12.89 10.75 5.61
CA LEU A 154 12.29 11.66 4.64
C LEU A 154 13.07 11.73 3.32
N LYS A 155 14.41 11.70 3.37
CA LYS A 155 15.23 11.68 2.15
C LYS A 155 14.91 10.48 1.28
N ILE A 156 14.79 9.30 1.88
CA ILE A 156 14.44 8.11 1.13
C ILE A 156 13.01 8.24 0.61
N LEU A 157 12.06 8.66 1.45
CA LEU A 157 10.67 8.84 1.03
C LEU A 157 10.55 9.73 -0.22
N PHE A 158 11.25 10.86 -0.25
CA PHE A 158 11.19 11.80 -1.36
C PHE A 158 11.99 11.34 -2.59
N GLN A 159 12.86 10.34 -2.44
CA GLN A 159 13.59 9.71 -3.55
C GLN A 159 12.87 8.50 -4.12
N ILE A 160 11.98 7.87 -3.36
CA ILE A 160 11.09 6.85 -3.88
C ILE A 160 10.28 7.53 -4.98
N ASP A 161 10.40 6.99 -6.19
CA ASP A 161 9.45 7.29 -7.26
C ASP A 161 8.14 6.66 -6.79
N ILE A 162 7.42 7.42 -5.96
CA ILE A 162 6.10 7.05 -5.51
C ILE A 162 5.39 6.92 -6.84
N PRO A 163 4.99 5.70 -7.29
CA PRO A 163 4.11 5.62 -8.43
C PRO A 163 3.01 6.55 -8.01
N LYS A 164 2.85 7.70 -8.70
CA LYS A 164 1.79 8.64 -8.37
C LYS A 164 0.59 7.72 -8.30
N THR A 165 0.13 7.43 -7.09
CA THR A 165 -1.18 6.83 -6.94
C THR A 165 -1.97 7.89 -7.68
N GLY A 166 -2.55 7.49 -8.81
CA GLY A 166 -3.30 8.36 -9.71
C GLY A 166 -4.55 8.78 -8.97
N ARG A 167 -4.35 9.34 -7.77
CA ARG A 167 -5.33 9.48 -6.76
C ARG A 167 -6.15 10.61 -7.27
N ILE A 168 -7.33 10.24 -7.71
CA ILE A 168 -8.27 11.14 -8.33
C ILE A 168 -8.49 12.27 -7.33
N ASP A 169 -8.17 13.50 -7.72
CA ASP A 169 -8.44 14.64 -6.86
C ASP A 169 -9.95 14.88 -6.86
N TYR A 170 -10.58 14.76 -5.69
CA TYR A 170 -12.03 14.86 -5.53
C TYR A 170 -12.56 16.22 -6.01
N ASP A 171 -11.76 17.30 -5.83
CA ASP A 171 -12.13 18.67 -6.20
C ASP A 171 -11.70 19.04 -7.64
N ASP A 172 -11.18 18.08 -8.43
CA ASP A 172 -10.85 18.32 -9.84
C ASP A 172 -12.12 18.52 -10.67
N GLU A 173 -12.09 19.47 -11.61
CA GLU A 173 -13.22 19.80 -12.48
C GLU A 173 -13.74 18.57 -13.25
N LYS A 174 -12.86 17.61 -13.58
CA LYS A 174 -13.23 16.38 -14.29
C LYS A 174 -13.99 15.37 -13.43
N MET A 175 -13.99 15.55 -12.11
CA MET A 175 -14.59 14.62 -11.16
C MET A 175 -15.94 15.09 -10.64
N GLU A 176 -16.32 16.33 -10.92
CA GLU A 176 -17.63 16.87 -10.51
C GLU A 176 -18.78 16.03 -11.09
N GLU A 177 -18.70 15.67 -12.37
CA GLU A 177 -19.72 14.86 -13.06
C GLU A 177 -19.80 13.44 -12.47
N TYR A 178 -18.64 12.83 -12.19
CA TYR A 178 -18.57 11.53 -11.53
C TYR A 178 -19.15 11.56 -10.10
N ASN A 179 -18.84 12.60 -9.34
CA ASN A 179 -19.30 12.78 -7.96
C ASN A 179 -20.83 12.95 -7.90
N ILE A 180 -21.39 13.73 -8.81
CA ILE A 180 -22.85 13.88 -8.95
C ILE A 180 -23.49 12.54 -9.32
N TRP A 181 -22.92 11.83 -10.30
CA TRP A 181 -23.41 10.53 -10.72
C TRP A 181 -23.42 9.51 -9.56
N LEU A 182 -22.37 9.46 -8.74
CA LEU A 182 -22.33 8.60 -7.55
C LEU A 182 -23.43 8.95 -6.54
N ASP A 183 -23.60 10.25 -6.28
CA ASP A 183 -24.59 10.76 -5.33
C ASP A 183 -26.03 10.51 -5.78
N ASP A 184 -26.29 10.56 -7.09
CA ASP A 184 -27.62 10.34 -7.68
C ASP A 184 -27.93 8.86 -7.94
N SER A 185 -26.92 8.05 -8.28
CA SER A 185 -27.08 6.61 -8.57
C SER A 185 -27.28 5.75 -7.31
N THR A 186 -26.97 6.28 -6.13
CA THR A 186 -26.99 5.53 -4.87
C THR A 186 -28.01 6.09 -3.90
N ASP A 187 -29.02 5.30 -3.51
CA ASP A 187 -29.98 5.70 -2.47
C ASP A 187 -29.31 5.70 -1.08
N PHE A 188 -28.76 6.86 -0.70
CA PHE A 188 -27.99 7.01 0.52
C PHE A 188 -28.85 7.46 1.71
N PRO A 189 -28.84 6.74 2.86
CA PRO A 189 -29.76 7.01 3.97
C PRO A 189 -29.59 8.38 4.64
N ILE A 190 -28.43 9.01 4.50
CA ILE A 190 -28.08 10.25 5.18
C ILE A 190 -28.20 11.42 4.19
N LYS A 191 -29.39 12.05 4.16
CA LYS A 191 -29.71 13.16 3.24
C LYS A 191 -28.82 14.41 3.32
N LYS A 192 -27.99 14.54 4.35
CA LYS A 192 -27.11 15.71 4.56
C LYS A 192 -25.66 15.46 4.15
N ALA A 193 -25.27 14.22 3.89
CA ALA A 193 -23.92 13.86 3.52
C ALA A 193 -23.91 13.39 2.07
N LYS A 194 -22.90 13.80 1.32
CA LYS A 194 -22.66 13.31 -0.03
C LYS A 194 -22.08 11.90 0.06
N TYR A 195 -22.66 10.96 -0.67
CA TYR A 195 -22.20 9.58 -0.74
C TYR A 195 -20.82 9.52 -1.42
N SER A 196 -20.63 10.24 -2.52
CA SER A 196 -19.37 10.38 -3.25
C SER A 196 -18.22 10.81 -2.34
N GLN A 197 -18.43 11.86 -1.53
CA GLN A 197 -17.45 12.38 -0.59
C GLN A 197 -17.13 11.38 0.51
N LEU A 198 -18.14 10.73 1.07
CA LEU A 198 -17.93 9.71 2.11
C LEU A 198 -17.19 8.49 1.56
N LEU A 199 -17.48 8.08 0.34
CA LEU A 199 -16.80 6.99 -0.34
C LEU A 199 -15.33 7.35 -0.57
N TYR A 200 -15.05 8.52 -1.14
CA TYR A 200 -13.69 9.02 -1.34
C TYR A 200 -12.85 9.09 -0.05
N GLU A 201 -13.44 9.59 1.05
CA GLU A 201 -12.74 9.78 2.33
C GLU A 201 -12.50 8.48 3.11
N ASN A 202 -13.41 7.50 2.98
CA ASN A 202 -13.41 6.31 3.84
C ASN A 202 -13.08 5.01 3.08
N ASP A 203 -13.30 4.94 1.78
CA ASP A 203 -13.08 3.78 0.91
C ASP A 203 -12.68 4.21 -0.52
N TYR A 204 -11.46 4.75 -0.62
CA TYR A 204 -10.93 5.30 -1.88
C TYR A 204 -10.83 4.24 -2.99
N ASP A 205 -10.47 3.00 -2.65
CA ASP A 205 -10.29 1.93 -3.64
C ASP A 205 -11.61 1.63 -4.35
N GLU A 206 -12.73 1.62 -3.61
CA GLU A 206 -14.07 1.50 -4.19
C GLU A 206 -14.44 2.74 -5.02
N TYR A 207 -14.13 3.94 -4.55
CA TYR A 207 -14.35 5.19 -5.31
C TYR A 207 -13.59 5.18 -6.65
N GLU A 208 -12.36 4.70 -6.70
CA GLU A 208 -11.56 4.63 -7.92
C GLU A 208 -12.02 3.50 -8.86
N SER A 209 -12.41 2.35 -8.30
CA SER A 209 -12.95 1.24 -9.08
C SER A 209 -14.26 1.64 -9.76
N ARG A 210 -15.20 2.26 -9.06
CA ARG A 210 -16.48 2.70 -9.66
C ARG A 210 -16.28 3.77 -10.74
N TYR A 211 -15.28 4.63 -10.61
CA TYR A 211 -14.93 5.59 -11.67
C TYR A 211 -14.50 4.86 -12.95
N SER A 212 -13.59 3.90 -12.80
CA SER A 212 -12.99 3.19 -13.94
C SER A 212 -13.93 2.14 -14.56
N ASP A 213 -14.72 1.46 -13.71
CA ASP A 213 -15.49 0.30 -14.11
C ASP A 213 -16.95 0.58 -14.44
N GLU A 214 -17.52 1.64 -13.87
CA GLU A 214 -18.92 2.01 -14.07
C GLU A 214 -19.02 3.31 -14.86
N PHE A 215 -18.46 4.42 -14.35
CA PHE A 215 -18.64 5.75 -14.94
C PHE A 215 -18.01 5.90 -16.34
N LEU A 216 -16.74 5.54 -16.50
CA LEU A 216 -16.08 5.62 -17.82
C LEU A 216 -16.69 4.66 -18.86
N LYS A 217 -17.26 3.53 -18.41
CA LYS A 217 -17.91 2.58 -19.32
C LYS A 217 -19.31 2.99 -19.73
N THR A 218 -20.01 3.77 -18.90
CA THR A 218 -21.32 4.32 -19.28
C THR A 218 -21.22 5.37 -20.39
N ASP A 219 -20.17 6.19 -20.40
CA ASP A 219 -19.94 7.18 -21.47
C ASP A 219 -19.60 6.52 -22.83
N GLU A 220 -18.82 5.44 -22.84
CA GLU A 220 -18.48 4.72 -24.08
C GLU A 220 -19.72 4.10 -24.77
N THR A 221 -20.76 3.76 -24.00
CA THR A 221 -22.02 3.22 -24.56
C THR A 221 -22.98 4.28 -25.08
N GLU A 222 -22.81 5.56 -24.71
CA GLU A 222 -23.67 6.66 -25.17
C GLU A 222 -23.18 7.27 -26.49
N GLU A 223 -21.91 7.13 -26.85
CA GLU A 223 -21.36 7.62 -28.14
C GLU A 223 -21.77 6.76 -29.37
N GLU A 224 -22.24 5.51 -29.20
CA GLU A 224 -22.58 4.62 -30.33
C GLU A 224 -23.98 4.83 -30.95
N VAL A 225 -24.79 5.80 -30.49
CA VAL A 225 -26.22 5.90 -30.91
C VAL A 225 -26.59 7.10 -31.80
N GLU A 226 -25.67 8.01 -32.15
CA GLU A 226 -26.02 9.13 -33.06
C GLU A 226 -25.48 8.97 -34.50
N GLU A 227 -26.43 8.73 -35.40
CA GLU A 227 -26.47 8.98 -36.86
C GLU A 227 -25.84 7.95 -37.84
N GLU A 228 -26.62 6.91 -38.17
CA GLU A 228 -26.53 6.27 -39.49
C GLU A 228 -27.19 7.13 -40.59
N LYS A 229 -26.39 7.61 -41.56
CA LYS A 229 -26.79 7.68 -42.98
C LYS A 229 -25.60 7.34 -43.91
N PRO A 230 -25.81 6.57 -44.99
CA PRO A 230 -24.73 5.98 -45.78
C PRO A 230 -24.30 6.88 -46.94
N ILE A 231 -22.99 7.04 -47.16
CA ILE A 231 -22.42 7.46 -48.44
C ILE A 231 -21.22 6.57 -48.77
N GLU A 232 -21.25 6.03 -49.99
CA GLU A 232 -20.31 5.11 -50.63
C GLU A 232 -18.91 5.72 -50.92
N THR A 233 -17.90 4.83 -50.95
CA THR A 233 -16.64 4.88 -51.73
C THR A 233 -15.63 6.00 -51.36
N GLU A 234 -14.31 5.81 -51.22
CA GLU A 234 -13.34 4.99 -51.95
C GLU A 234 -12.12 4.66 -51.05
N VAL A 235 -11.48 3.52 -51.33
CA VAL A 235 -10.13 3.19 -50.85
C VAL A 235 -9.11 4.04 -51.63
N PRO A 236 -8.09 4.61 -50.96
CA PRO A 236 -6.76 4.41 -51.48
C PRO A 236 -5.72 4.00 -50.43
N GLU A 237 -4.83 3.16 -50.94
CA GLU A 237 -3.66 2.49 -50.40
C GLU A 237 -2.54 3.43 -49.89
N LYS A 238 -1.70 2.84 -49.02
CA LYS A 238 -0.26 3.08 -48.75
C LYS A 238 0.13 4.26 -47.85
N ALA A 239 0.72 3.94 -46.69
CA ALA A 239 2.16 3.67 -46.57
C ALA A 239 2.53 3.26 -45.14
N VAL A 240 3.16 2.09 -45.00
CA VAL A 240 3.80 1.61 -43.77
C VAL A 240 5.13 2.34 -43.60
N VAL A 241 5.35 2.96 -42.45
CA VAL A 241 6.70 3.32 -41.98
C VAL A 241 6.86 2.71 -40.58
N GLU A 242 7.64 1.63 -40.53
CA GLU A 242 8.20 1.06 -39.30
C GLU A 242 9.14 2.08 -38.63
N VAL A 243 8.98 2.27 -37.33
CA VAL A 243 10.02 2.82 -36.47
C VAL A 243 10.25 1.82 -35.34
N GLU A 244 11.34 1.06 -35.46
CA GLU A 244 11.89 0.21 -34.41
C GLU A 244 12.26 1.05 -33.17
N LYS A 245 11.88 0.59 -31.98
CA LYS A 245 12.50 1.01 -30.72
C LYS A 245 13.30 -0.15 -30.12
N PRO A 246 14.50 0.08 -29.56
CA PRO A 246 15.40 -0.98 -29.14
C PRO A 246 14.91 -1.71 -27.90
N LYS A 247 15.08 -3.03 -27.87
CA LYS A 247 14.98 -3.88 -26.68
C LYS A 247 16.21 -3.65 -25.80
N GLU A 248 16.01 -3.17 -24.57
CA GLU A 248 16.97 -3.38 -23.49
C GLU A 248 16.53 -4.57 -22.64
N GLU A 249 17.49 -5.46 -22.41
CA GLU A 249 17.33 -6.79 -21.82
C GLU A 249 16.98 -6.73 -20.33
N ILE A 250 15.80 -7.25 -19.97
CA ILE A 250 15.44 -7.54 -18.59
C ILE A 250 16.16 -8.83 -18.18
N LYS A 251 17.03 -8.74 -17.16
CA LYS A 251 17.70 -9.90 -16.57
C LYS A 251 16.69 -10.82 -15.89
N LYS A 252 16.58 -12.04 -16.42
CA LYS A 252 15.81 -13.19 -15.93
C LYS A 252 16.12 -13.52 -14.46
N LEU A 253 15.11 -13.43 -13.59
CA LEU A 253 14.94 -14.29 -12.42
C LEU A 253 13.79 -15.24 -12.77
N VAL A 254 14.08 -16.28 -13.55
CA VAL A 254 13.06 -17.23 -14.01
C VAL A 254 13.13 -18.45 -13.12
N ASN A 255 12.07 -18.64 -12.31
CA ASN A 255 11.67 -19.97 -11.84
C ASN A 255 11.48 -20.84 -13.10
N THR A 256 12.10 -22.01 -13.16
CA THR A 256 12.22 -22.85 -14.38
C THR A 256 10.93 -23.58 -14.76
N PHE A 257 9.75 -23.01 -14.42
CA PHE A 257 8.47 -23.55 -14.81
C PHE A 257 8.12 -23.08 -16.23
N ASP A 258 8.18 -24.01 -17.19
CA ASP A 258 7.74 -23.78 -18.56
C ASP A 258 6.28 -24.23 -18.72
N GLU A 259 5.38 -23.26 -18.73
CA GLU A 259 3.93 -23.47 -18.87
C GLU A 259 3.57 -24.25 -20.14
N ALA A 260 4.30 -24.03 -21.24
CA ALA A 260 4.03 -24.70 -22.52
C ALA A 260 4.37 -26.19 -22.48
N SER A 261 5.39 -26.57 -21.71
CA SER A 261 5.82 -27.97 -21.53
C SER A 261 5.02 -28.68 -20.44
N PHE A 262 4.45 -27.94 -19.48
CA PHE A 262 3.66 -28.51 -18.38
C PHE A 262 2.22 -28.87 -18.79
N TRP A 263 1.57 -28.08 -19.65
CA TRP A 263 0.18 -28.29 -20.08
C TRP A 263 0.06 -29.20 -21.30
N VAL A 264 0.37 -30.48 -21.11
CA VAL A 264 0.14 -31.55 -22.10
C VAL A 264 -1.27 -32.15 -21.96
N GLU A 265 -1.67 -32.98 -22.92
CA GLU A 265 -2.99 -33.64 -22.96
C GLU A 265 -3.29 -34.38 -21.64
N GLN A 266 -2.29 -35.06 -21.07
CA GLN A 266 -2.43 -35.81 -19.81
C GLN A 266 -2.61 -34.94 -18.56
N THR A 267 -1.94 -33.80 -18.44
CA THR A 267 -2.09 -32.90 -17.28
C THR A 267 -3.40 -32.13 -17.37
N THR A 268 -3.81 -31.77 -18.60
CA THR A 268 -5.10 -31.13 -18.88
C THR A 268 -6.28 -32.05 -18.55
N GLU A 269 -6.20 -33.33 -18.90
CA GLU A 269 -7.24 -34.34 -18.59
C GLU A 269 -7.37 -34.59 -17.08
N LYS A 270 -6.25 -34.66 -16.36
CA LYS A 270 -6.22 -34.80 -14.90
C LYS A 270 -6.84 -33.57 -14.20
N VAL A 271 -6.56 -32.36 -14.69
CA VAL A 271 -7.15 -31.11 -14.16
C VAL A 271 -8.65 -31.05 -14.46
N SER A 272 -9.10 -31.48 -15.63
CA SER A 272 -10.55 -31.53 -15.96
C SER A 272 -11.29 -32.50 -15.05
N THR A 273 -10.74 -33.69 -14.82
CA THR A 273 -11.34 -34.70 -13.93
C THR A 273 -11.42 -34.20 -12.48
N PHE A 274 -10.39 -33.50 -12.01
CA PHE A 274 -10.38 -32.90 -10.67
C PHE A 274 -11.39 -31.74 -10.55
N ALA A 275 -11.50 -30.90 -11.59
CA ALA A 275 -12.48 -29.81 -11.64
C ALA A 275 -13.92 -30.34 -11.58
N GLU A 276 -14.23 -31.42 -12.30
CA GLU A 276 -15.54 -32.06 -12.25
C GLU A 276 -15.86 -32.67 -10.88
N THR A 277 -14.86 -33.29 -10.22
CA THR A 277 -15.03 -33.94 -8.92
C THR A 277 -15.27 -32.93 -7.79
N GLU A 278 -14.60 -31.78 -7.82
CA GLU A 278 -14.69 -30.74 -6.78
C GLU A 278 -15.63 -29.57 -7.17
N ASN A 279 -16.37 -29.70 -8.27
CA ASN A 279 -17.31 -28.70 -8.80
C ASN A 279 -16.67 -27.31 -9.05
N LEU A 280 -15.54 -27.31 -9.75
CA LEU A 280 -14.75 -26.13 -10.10
C LEU A 280 -14.82 -25.81 -11.60
N LYS A 281 -14.51 -24.58 -11.96
CA LYS A 281 -14.30 -24.11 -13.33
C LYS A 281 -12.90 -24.50 -13.78
N THR A 282 -12.82 -25.32 -14.83
CA THR A 282 -11.55 -25.85 -15.34
C THR A 282 -10.55 -24.76 -15.73
N GLY A 283 -11.03 -23.65 -16.31
CA GLY A 283 -10.17 -22.51 -16.70
C GLY A 283 -9.53 -21.81 -15.50
N GLU A 284 -10.32 -21.48 -14.49
CA GLU A 284 -9.85 -20.81 -13.27
C GLU A 284 -8.94 -21.70 -12.44
N LEU A 285 -9.25 -23.00 -12.37
CA LEU A 285 -8.40 -23.98 -11.70
C LEU A 285 -7.02 -24.09 -12.38
N LYS A 286 -6.98 -24.04 -13.72
CA LYS A 286 -5.73 -24.06 -14.48
C LYS A 286 -4.84 -22.88 -14.10
N ASN A 287 -5.41 -21.67 -14.06
CA ASN A 287 -4.71 -20.44 -13.68
C ASN A 287 -4.18 -20.53 -12.24
N LEU A 288 -5.00 -20.99 -11.29
CA LEU A 288 -4.60 -21.18 -9.90
C LEU A 288 -3.42 -22.15 -9.72
N ILE A 289 -3.39 -23.23 -10.52
CA ILE A 289 -2.30 -24.20 -10.50
C ILE A 289 -1.04 -23.59 -11.12
N THR A 290 -1.15 -22.89 -12.26
CA THR A 290 -0.03 -22.18 -12.90
C THR A 290 0.60 -21.16 -11.93
N ASP A 291 -0.21 -20.32 -11.30
CA ASP A 291 0.25 -19.28 -10.37
C ASP A 291 0.91 -19.88 -9.13
N TYR A 292 0.34 -20.96 -8.59
CA TYR A 292 0.93 -21.69 -7.46
C TYR A 292 2.28 -22.31 -7.82
N LEU A 293 2.38 -23.00 -8.96
CA LEU A 293 3.61 -23.67 -9.40
C LEU A 293 4.72 -22.68 -9.81
N PHE A 294 4.34 -21.49 -10.28
CA PHE A 294 5.28 -20.45 -10.65
C PHE A 294 5.78 -19.63 -9.43
N SER A 295 4.91 -19.39 -8.45
CA SER A 295 5.21 -18.47 -7.33
C SER A 295 5.50 -19.16 -5.99
N ASP A 296 5.24 -20.46 -5.86
CA ASP A 296 5.23 -21.23 -4.61
C ASP A 296 4.34 -20.62 -3.50
N LYS A 297 3.40 -19.73 -3.87
CA LYS A 297 2.47 -19.07 -2.95
C LYS A 297 1.11 -19.73 -3.01
N LYS A 298 0.55 -20.07 -1.84
CA LYS A 298 -0.81 -20.61 -1.75
C LYS A 298 -1.84 -19.65 -2.37
N PRO A 299 -2.82 -20.16 -3.15
CA PRO A 299 -3.93 -19.37 -3.69
C PRO A 299 -4.67 -18.57 -2.64
N LEU A 300 -5.10 -17.34 -2.97
CA LEU A 300 -5.92 -16.54 -2.06
C LEU A 300 -7.32 -17.14 -1.96
N ARG A 301 -7.99 -16.84 -0.84
CA ARG A 301 -9.34 -17.36 -0.57
C ARG A 301 -10.37 -16.89 -1.58
N ASP A 302 -10.19 -15.69 -2.13
CA ASP A 302 -11.12 -15.13 -3.11
C ASP A 302 -10.91 -15.73 -4.50
N ASP A 303 -9.67 -16.02 -4.90
CA ASP A 303 -9.36 -16.70 -6.16
C ASP A 303 -9.93 -18.13 -6.18
N VAL A 304 -9.79 -18.86 -5.07
CA VAL A 304 -10.41 -20.19 -4.91
C VAL A 304 -11.94 -20.10 -4.92
N ALA A 305 -12.54 -19.02 -4.39
CA ALA A 305 -13.98 -18.80 -4.46
C ALA A 305 -14.47 -18.51 -5.90
N MET A 306 -13.65 -17.83 -6.71
CA MET A 306 -13.96 -17.52 -8.12
C MET A 306 -13.92 -18.76 -9.01
N ALA A 307 -13.02 -19.69 -8.67
CA ALA A 307 -12.88 -20.99 -9.34
C ALA A 307 -14.04 -21.96 -9.04
N MET A 308 -14.89 -21.72 -8.03
CA MET A 308 -16.06 -22.57 -7.75
C MET A 308 -17.22 -22.27 -8.72
N ASN A 309 -17.96 -23.31 -9.13
CA ASN A 309 -19.19 -23.12 -9.92
C ASN A 309 -20.33 -22.53 -9.07
N GLU A 310 -20.40 -22.90 -7.79
CA GLU A 310 -21.36 -22.35 -6.82
C GLU A 310 -20.64 -21.61 -5.70
N LYS A 311 -20.94 -20.32 -5.54
CA LYS A 311 -20.32 -19.50 -4.49
C LYS A 311 -20.89 -19.87 -3.11
N PRO A 312 -20.04 -20.25 -2.13
CA PRO A 312 -20.49 -20.56 -0.79
C PRO A 312 -20.99 -19.30 -0.06
N ALA A 313 -22.00 -19.47 0.81
CA ALA A 313 -22.50 -18.39 1.64
C ALA A 313 -21.40 -17.83 2.57
N LEU A 314 -21.44 -16.52 2.86
CA LEU A 314 -20.41 -15.79 3.61
C LEU A 314 -20.00 -16.46 4.94
N LYS A 315 -20.96 -17.10 5.61
CA LYS A 315 -20.78 -17.76 6.92
C LYS A 315 -20.02 -19.09 6.84
N ASP A 316 -20.07 -19.76 5.69
CA ASP A 316 -19.44 -21.07 5.47
C ASP A 316 -18.22 -21.00 4.54
N LYS A 317 -17.97 -19.81 3.96
CA LYS A 317 -16.84 -19.51 3.07
C LYS A 317 -15.50 -19.98 3.65
N ALA A 318 -15.20 -19.67 4.91
CA ALA A 318 -13.94 -20.11 5.54
C ALA A 318 -13.86 -21.63 5.80
N LYS A 319 -14.99 -22.30 6.01
CA LYS A 319 -15.03 -23.76 6.28
C LYS A 319 -14.89 -24.58 5.01
N ILE A 320 -15.35 -24.07 3.87
CA ILE A 320 -15.34 -24.76 2.58
C ILE A 320 -14.06 -24.44 1.82
N ILE A 321 -13.61 -23.17 1.81
CA ILE A 321 -12.48 -22.73 1.00
C ILE A 321 -11.15 -23.21 1.55
N VAL A 322 -10.93 -23.18 2.88
CA VAL A 322 -9.63 -23.55 3.45
C VAL A 322 -9.25 -25.02 3.15
N PRO A 323 -10.16 -26.01 3.33
CA PRO A 323 -9.87 -27.39 2.93
C PRO A 323 -9.70 -27.54 1.41
N LEU A 324 -10.45 -26.77 0.61
CA LEU A 324 -10.36 -26.82 -0.84
C LEU A 324 -9.03 -26.25 -1.36
N THR A 325 -8.53 -25.17 -0.77
CA THR A 325 -7.20 -24.62 -1.06
C THR A 325 -6.11 -25.66 -0.80
N ASP A 326 -6.16 -26.36 0.33
CA ASP A 326 -5.18 -27.39 0.66
C ASP A 326 -5.24 -28.60 -0.29
N LYS A 327 -6.45 -28.98 -0.77
CA LYS A 327 -6.61 -30.00 -1.82
C LYS A 327 -6.03 -29.55 -3.15
N ILE A 328 -6.25 -28.31 -3.57
CA ILE A 328 -5.75 -27.76 -4.83
C ILE A 328 -4.21 -27.70 -4.81
N THR A 329 -3.61 -27.24 -3.71
CA THR A 329 -2.14 -27.20 -3.59
C THR A 329 -1.53 -28.60 -3.56
N ALA A 330 -2.14 -29.55 -2.84
CA ALA A 330 -1.66 -30.94 -2.82
C ALA A 330 -1.79 -31.63 -4.19
N PHE A 331 -2.83 -31.27 -4.95
CA PHE A 331 -3.00 -31.75 -6.32
C PHE A 331 -1.96 -31.16 -7.27
N ALA A 332 -1.68 -29.85 -7.17
CA ALA A 332 -0.64 -29.19 -7.96
C ALA A 332 0.76 -29.76 -7.67
N ASP A 333 1.11 -30.00 -6.41
CA ASP A 333 2.37 -30.66 -6.03
C ASP A 333 2.47 -32.09 -6.61
N LYS A 334 1.35 -32.84 -6.62
CA LYS A 334 1.30 -34.17 -7.21
C LYS A 334 1.48 -34.13 -8.73
N LEU A 335 0.93 -33.12 -9.40
CA LEU A 335 1.12 -32.92 -10.84
C LEU A 335 2.59 -32.63 -11.15
N LYS A 336 3.23 -31.74 -10.38
CA LYS A 336 4.66 -31.42 -10.53
C LYS A 336 5.55 -32.67 -10.42
N ASN A 337 5.35 -33.48 -9.39
CA ASN A 337 6.15 -34.69 -9.17
C ASN A 337 5.91 -35.79 -10.22
N THR A 338 4.72 -35.84 -10.85
CA THR A 338 4.44 -36.83 -11.90
C THR A 338 5.16 -36.49 -13.21
N THR A 339 5.41 -35.20 -13.46
CA THR A 339 6.15 -34.73 -14.65
C THR A 339 7.66 -34.94 -14.50
N GLU A 340 8.20 -34.90 -13.28
CA GLU A 340 9.63 -35.13 -12.98
C GLU A 340 10.05 -36.61 -13.03
N GLU A 341 9.12 -37.58 -12.93
CA GLU A 341 9.41 -39.02 -13.02
C GLU A 341 9.37 -39.60 -14.46
N GLU A 342 8.93 -38.80 -15.45
CA GLU A 342 8.83 -39.19 -16.87
C GLU A 342 9.90 -38.53 -17.77
N GLU A 343 10.79 -37.69 -17.23
CA GLU A 343 12.06 -37.24 -17.84
C GLU A 343 13.23 -38.14 -17.43
#